data_AF-A0A5J6V4Y0-F1
#
_entry.id   AF-A0A5J6V4Y0-F1
#
_cell.length_a   1.000
_cell.length_b   1.000
_cell.length_c   1.000
_cell.angle_alpha   90.00
_cell.angle_beta   90.00
_cell.angle_gamma   90.00
#
_symmetry.space_group_name_H-M   'P 1'
#
loop_
_entity.id
_entity.type
_entity.pdbx_description
1 polymer ?
#
loop_
_entity_poly.entity_id
_entity_poly.type
_entity_poly.pdbx_seq_one_letter_code
_entity_poly.pdbx_strand_id
1 'polypeptide(L)'
;MVSAMAGALVVMGVVLVVLGGELVTPELWALGLVILATVAAWGVVLMLPARRGSSGSFGPALQAMVMLRVALLEAPAILGLILAFLNNPVNLLVYALPATFSLAGILLFARPRVVLNRLSAVA
;
A
#
# COMPACT_ATOMS: atom_id res chain seq x y z
N MET A 1 -1.78 -12.87 -4.92
CA MET A 1 -1.82 -12.34 -3.53
C MET A 1 -1.81 -10.83 -3.53
N VAL A 2 -0.77 -10.16 -4.04
CA VAL A 2 -0.71 -8.68 -4.06
C VAL A 2 -1.88 -8.04 -4.82
N SER A 3 -2.33 -8.63 -5.93
CA SER A 3 -3.54 -8.20 -6.64
C SER A 3 -4.83 -8.32 -5.80
N ALA A 4 -4.89 -9.30 -4.90
CA ALA A 4 -6.03 -9.46 -4.00
C ALA A 4 -6.04 -8.41 -2.89
N MET A 5 -4.86 -8.00 -2.38
CA MET A 5 -4.76 -6.96 -1.35
C MET A 5 -5.07 -5.57 -1.94
N ALA A 6 -4.57 -5.27 -3.14
CA ALA A 6 -4.99 -4.10 -3.92
C ALA A 6 -6.50 -4.10 -4.17
N GLY A 7 -7.08 -5.26 -4.54
CA GLY A 7 -8.53 -5.42 -4.70
C GLY A 7 -9.31 -5.16 -3.41
N ALA A 8 -8.80 -5.62 -2.26
CA ALA A 8 -9.42 -5.38 -0.95
C ALA A 8 -9.48 -3.88 -0.62
N LEU A 9 -8.42 -3.11 -0.93
CA LEU A 9 -8.46 -1.64 -0.78
C LEU A 9 -9.55 -1.01 -1.65
N VAL A 10 -9.68 -1.41 -2.91
CA VAL A 10 -10.74 -0.88 -3.78
C VAL A 10 -12.13 -1.24 -3.22
N VAL A 11 -12.34 -2.49 -2.82
CA VAL A 11 -13.62 -2.93 -2.24
C VAL A 11 -13.96 -2.16 -0.97
N MET A 12 -13.00 -1.94 -0.07
CA MET A 12 -13.23 -1.15 1.14
C MET A 12 -13.59 0.31 0.82
N GLY A 13 -12.97 0.92 -0.18
CA GLY A 13 -13.36 2.24 -0.66
C GLY A 13 -14.82 2.28 -1.14
N VAL A 14 -15.24 1.28 -1.92
CA VAL A 14 -16.64 1.16 -2.37
C VAL A 14 -17.59 1.01 -1.18
N VAL A 15 -17.25 0.17 -0.21
CA VAL A 15 -18.05 -0.03 1.01
C VAL A 15 -18.21 1.29 1.77
N LEU A 16 -17.13 2.05 1.96
CA LEU A 16 -17.19 3.34 2.67
C LEU A 16 -18.07 4.37 1.93
N VAL A 17 -18.06 4.37 0.60
CA VAL A 17 -18.95 5.22 -0.21
C VAL A 17 -20.42 4.79 -0.03
N VAL A 18 -20.71 3.49 -0.07
CA VAL A 18 -22.08 2.96 0.14
C VAL A 18 -22.58 3.26 1.55
N LEU A 19 -21.71 3.28 2.56
CA LEU A 19 -22.03 3.67 3.93
C LEU A 19 -22.30 5.17 4.13
N GLY A 20 -22.26 5.96 3.05
CA GLY A 20 -22.50 7.41 3.13
C GLY A 20 -21.26 8.20 3.55
N GLY A 21 -20.06 7.67 3.29
CA GLY A 21 -18.84 8.42 3.50
C GLY A 21 -18.83 9.71 2.67
N GLU A 22 -18.39 10.80 3.27
CA GLU A 22 -18.34 12.11 2.63
C GLU A 22 -16.89 12.53 2.35
N LEU A 23 -16.70 13.27 1.26
CA LEU A 23 -15.44 13.92 0.92
C LEU A 23 -15.39 15.31 1.58
N VAL A 24 -15.31 15.32 2.90
CA VAL A 24 -15.16 16.54 3.70
C VAL A 24 -13.68 16.77 3.99
N THR A 25 -13.22 18.02 4.08
CA THR A 25 -11.86 18.32 4.54
C THR A 25 -11.63 17.75 5.94
N PRO A 26 -10.70 16.81 6.13
CA PRO A 26 -10.42 16.24 7.44
C PRO A 26 -9.83 17.28 8.39
N GLU A 27 -9.98 17.02 9.70
CA GLU A 27 -9.25 17.77 10.71
C GLU A 27 -7.73 17.62 10.50
N LEU A 28 -6.99 18.71 10.72
CA LEU A 28 -5.56 18.80 10.40
C LEU A 28 -4.70 17.71 11.08
N TRP A 29 -5.08 17.26 12.28
CA TRP A 29 -4.35 16.22 12.99
C TRP A 29 -4.49 14.84 12.31
N ALA A 30 -5.69 14.51 11.82
CA ALA A 30 -5.94 13.24 11.13
C ALA A 30 -5.19 13.21 9.79
N LEU A 31 -5.22 14.34 9.07
CA LEU A 31 -4.43 14.55 7.84
C LEU A 31 -2.93 14.44 8.11
N GLY A 32 -2.45 15.07 9.18
CA GLY A 32 -1.05 15.01 9.60
C GLY A 32 -0.59 13.58 9.90
N LEU A 33 -1.38 12.80 10.64
CA LEU A 33 -1.09 11.40 10.93
C LEU A 33 -0.99 10.55 9.67
N VAL A 34 -1.93 10.72 8.74
CA VAL A 34 -1.95 9.99 7.47
C VAL A 34 -0.74 10.35 6.60
N ILE A 35 -0.40 11.63 6.50
CA ILE A 35 0.77 12.08 5.72
C ILE A 35 2.04 11.48 6.33
N LEU A 36 2.20 11.58 7.66
CA LEU A 36 3.39 11.11 8.35
C LEU A 36 3.54 9.59 8.21
N ALA A 37 2.45 8.83 8.38
CA ALA A 37 2.44 7.39 8.17
C ALA A 37 2.77 7.01 6.73
N THR A 38 2.21 7.73 5.74
CA THR A 38 2.46 7.47 4.31
C THR A 38 3.91 7.74 3.94
N VAL A 39 4.48 8.88 4.38
CA VAL A 39 5.88 9.24 4.14
C VAL A 39 6.81 8.24 4.83
N ALA A 40 6.54 7.86 6.08
CA ALA A 40 7.33 6.87 6.80
C ALA A 40 7.31 5.50 6.10
N ALA A 41 6.13 5.02 5.69
CA ALA A 41 5.98 3.76 4.98
C ALA A 41 6.77 3.76 3.67
N TRP A 42 6.66 4.81 2.86
CA TRP A 42 7.42 4.96 1.62
C TRP A 42 8.92 5.07 1.87
N GLY A 43 9.34 5.85 2.88
CA GLY A 43 10.75 5.97 3.27
C GLY A 43 11.36 4.61 3.61
N VAL A 44 10.67 3.80 4.41
CA VAL A 44 11.12 2.44 4.77
C VAL A 44 11.17 1.54 3.54
N VAL A 45 10.14 1.57 2.68
CA VAL A 45 10.06 0.75 1.46
C VAL A 45 11.18 1.08 0.48
N LEU A 46 11.53 2.36 0.34
CA LEU A 46 12.62 2.83 -0.51
C LEU A 46 14.00 2.48 0.06
N MET A 47 14.16 2.51 1.39
CA MET A 47 15.41 2.14 2.08
C MET A 47 15.64 0.63 2.12
N LEU A 48 14.59 -0.19 2.05
CA LEU A 48 14.71 -1.65 2.03
C LEU A 48 15.49 -2.10 0.79
N PRO A 49 16.68 -2.73 0.94
CA PRO A 49 17.51 -3.10 -0.20
C PRO A 49 16.82 -4.14 -1.09
N ALA A 50 16.76 -3.87 -2.40
CA ALA A 50 16.40 -4.88 -3.38
C ALA A 50 17.62 -5.78 -3.56
N ARG A 51 17.68 -6.93 -2.87
CA ARG A 51 18.75 -7.92 -3.10
C ARG A 51 18.74 -8.30 -4.60
N ARG A 52 19.75 -7.83 -5.34
CA ARG A 52 20.07 -8.29 -6.70
C ARG A 52 20.65 -9.70 -6.55
N GLY A 53 19.94 -10.69 -7.07
CA GLY A 53 20.24 -12.10 -6.84
C GLY A 53 21.63 -12.48 -7.32
N SER A 54 22.42 -13.10 -6.43
CA SER A 54 23.37 -14.12 -6.84
C SER A 54 22.60 -15.41 -7.16
N SER A 55 23.09 -16.18 -8.10
CA SER A 55 22.51 -17.43 -8.59
C SER A 55 22.38 -18.48 -7.47
N GLY A 56 21.18 -18.65 -6.89
CA GLY A 56 20.91 -19.75 -5.96
C GLY A 56 19.63 -19.59 -5.17
N SER A 57 18.55 -20.27 -5.59
CA SER A 57 17.34 -20.59 -4.82
C SER A 57 16.86 -19.52 -3.80
N PHE A 58 16.38 -18.37 -4.28
CA PHE A 58 15.86 -17.26 -3.45
C PHE A 58 14.32 -17.13 -3.42
N GLY A 59 13.57 -18.12 -3.92
CA GLY A 59 12.10 -18.06 -4.03
C GLY A 59 11.37 -17.56 -2.77
N PRO A 60 11.55 -18.19 -1.59
CA PRO A 60 10.81 -17.82 -0.38
C PRO A 60 11.30 -16.51 0.26
N ALA A 61 12.61 -16.22 0.23
CA ALA A 61 13.16 -15.00 0.82
C ALA A 61 12.78 -13.74 0.02
N LEU A 62 12.76 -13.84 -1.31
CA LEU A 62 12.28 -12.77 -2.18
C LEU A 62 10.78 -12.53 -1.98
N GLN A 63 9.99 -13.60 -1.87
CA GLN A 63 8.56 -13.52 -1.61
C GLN A 63 8.25 -12.86 -0.26
N ALA A 64 9.00 -13.20 0.80
CA ALA A 64 8.87 -12.56 2.11
C ALA A 64 9.21 -11.06 2.07
N MET A 65 10.24 -10.66 1.32
CA MET A 65 10.62 -9.25 1.16
C MET A 65 9.56 -8.45 0.40
N VAL A 66 8.95 -9.04 -0.64
CA VAL A 66 7.83 -8.44 -1.38
C VAL A 66 6.61 -8.30 -0.48
N MET A 67 6.27 -9.34 0.29
CA MET A 67 5.18 -9.29 1.27
C MET A 67 5.40 -8.21 2.32
N LEU A 68 6.62 -8.09 2.86
CA LEU A 68 6.97 -7.06 3.83
C LEU A 68 6.77 -5.65 3.26
N ARG A 69 7.24 -5.39 2.03
CA ARG A 69 7.06 -4.10 1.35
C ARG A 69 5.58 -3.78 1.11
N VAL A 70 4.80 -4.77 0.70
CA VAL A 70 3.35 -4.59 0.49
C VAL A 70 2.66 -4.29 1.82
N ALA A 71 2.95 -5.03 2.89
CA ALA A 71 2.39 -4.79 4.22
C ALA A 71 2.72 -3.38 4.75
N LEU A 72 3.97 -2.93 4.57
CA LEU A 72 4.39 -1.57 4.93
C LEU A 72 3.61 -0.51 4.15
N LEU A 73 3.36 -0.73 2.86
CA LEU A 73 2.59 0.20 2.02
C LEU A 73 1.09 0.21 2.37
N GLU A 74 0.55 -0.86 2.94
CA GLU A 74 -0.86 -0.94 3.34
C GLU A 74 -1.14 -0.36 4.73
N ALA A 75 -0.14 -0.32 5.62
CA ALA A 75 -0.31 0.21 6.98
C ALA A 75 -0.92 1.62 7.01
N PRO A 76 -0.52 2.59 6.16
CA PRO A 76 -1.17 3.90 6.10
C PRO A 76 -2.65 3.84 5.67
N ALA A 77 -3.01 2.91 4.78
CA ALA A 77 -4.38 2.77 4.29
C ALA A 77 -5.28 2.17 5.38
N ILE A 78 -4.77 1.22 6.16
CA ILE A 78 -5.47 0.67 7.34
C ILE A 78 -5.65 1.76 8.40
N LEU A 79 -4.61 2.56 8.66
CA LEU A 79 -4.68 3.69 9.60
C LEU A 79 -5.72 4.72 9.12
N GLY A 80 -5.71 5.08 7.83
CA GLY A 80 -6.69 5.97 7.22
C GLY A 80 -8.12 5.44 7.30
N LEU A 81 -8.30 4.12 7.19
CA LEU A 81 -9.60 3.47 7.36
C LEU A 81 -10.12 3.60 8.80
N ILE A 82 -9.26 3.36 9.80
CA ILE A 82 -9.62 3.53 11.21
C ILE A 82 -10.01 4.99 11.48
N LEU A 83 -9.22 5.95 10.99
CA LEU A 83 -9.51 7.37 11.17
C LEU A 83 -10.79 7.81 10.45
N ALA A 84 -11.11 7.22 9.29
CA ALA A 84 -12.35 7.51 8.58
C ALA A 84 -13.59 7.18 9.44
N PHE A 85 -13.55 6.09 10.23
CA PHE A 85 -14.63 5.73 11.16
C PHE A 85 -14.65 6.55 12.45
N LEU A 86 -13.50 7.10 12.88
CA LEU A 86 -13.42 7.95 14.07
C LEU A 86 -13.94 9.37 13.81
N ASN A 87 -13.91 9.83 12.57
CA ASN A 87 -14.51 11.10 12.16
C ASN A 87 -16.02 10.93 11.91
N ASN A 88 -16.82 11.82 12.47
CA ASN A 88 -18.25 11.94 12.16
C ASN A 88 -18.50 13.29 11.49
N PRO A 89 -18.96 13.33 10.23
CA PRO A 89 -19.29 12.19 9.35
C PRO A 89 -18.05 11.41 8.88
N VAL A 90 -18.27 10.18 8.42
CA VAL A 90 -17.22 9.27 7.93
C VAL A 90 -16.46 9.93 6.79
N ASN A 91 -15.19 10.25 7.02
CA ASN A 91 -14.42 11.06 6.10
C ASN A 91 -13.58 10.19 5.14
N LEU A 92 -14.01 10.14 3.88
CA LEU A 92 -13.38 9.32 2.84
C LEU A 92 -11.97 9.79 2.47
N LEU A 93 -11.65 11.07 2.60
CA LEU A 93 -10.35 11.61 2.17
C LEU A 93 -9.19 11.00 2.97
N VAL A 94 -9.41 10.75 4.26
CA VAL A 94 -8.41 10.19 5.18
C VAL A 94 -8.05 8.75 4.79
N TYR A 95 -8.96 8.04 4.13
CA TYR A 95 -8.75 6.70 3.59
C TYR A 95 -8.23 6.70 2.15
N ALA A 96 -8.84 7.51 1.28
CA ALA A 96 -8.56 7.51 -0.15
C ALA A 96 -7.12 7.93 -0.48
N LEU A 97 -6.58 8.93 0.23
CA LEU A 97 -5.19 9.37 0.08
C LEU A 97 -4.19 8.23 0.31
N PRO A 98 -4.11 7.60 1.49
CA PRO A 98 -3.13 6.55 1.71
C PRO A 98 -3.43 5.29 0.89
N ALA A 99 -4.70 4.99 0.58
CA ALA A 99 -5.05 3.88 -0.29
C ALA A 99 -4.50 4.05 -1.72
N THR A 100 -4.58 5.25 -2.29
CA THR A 100 -4.01 5.53 -3.62
C THR A 100 -2.48 5.44 -3.64
N PHE A 101 -1.81 5.95 -2.60
CA PHE A 101 -0.35 5.80 -2.46
C PHE A 101 0.07 4.35 -2.24
N SER A 102 -0.74 3.57 -1.51
CA SER A 102 -0.52 2.13 -1.32
C SER A 102 -0.64 1.38 -2.65
N LEU A 103 -1.69 1.65 -3.43
CA LEU A 103 -1.88 1.08 -4.77
C LEU A 103 -0.73 1.47 -5.71
N ALA A 104 -0.28 2.72 -5.68
CA ALA A 104 0.87 3.18 -6.47
C ALA A 104 2.15 2.44 -6.08
N GLY A 105 2.42 2.29 -4.78
CA GLY A 105 3.55 1.53 -4.28
C GLY A 105 3.47 0.06 -4.69
N ILE A 106 2.31 -0.56 -4.56
CA ILE A 106 2.06 -1.93 -5.01
C ILE A 106 2.33 -2.05 -6.53
N LEU A 107 1.84 -1.12 -7.34
CA LEU A 107 2.06 -1.14 -8.80
C LEU A 107 3.52 -0.94 -9.21
N LEU A 108 4.30 -0.18 -8.44
CA LEU A 108 5.71 0.09 -8.71
C LEU A 108 6.62 -1.03 -8.21
N PHE A 109 6.36 -1.55 -7.01
CA PHE A 109 7.24 -2.48 -6.32
C PHE A 109 6.80 -3.95 -6.43
N ALA A 110 5.54 -4.23 -6.78
CA ALA A 110 5.01 -5.58 -6.89
C ALA A 110 4.73 -6.02 -8.34
N ARG A 111 5.51 -5.56 -9.33
CA ARG A 111 5.50 -6.10 -10.70
C ARG A 111 6.46 -7.28 -10.84
N PRO A 112 6.02 -8.55 -10.65
CA PRO A 112 6.84 -9.73 -10.92
C PRO A 112 7.16 -9.91 -12.41
N ARG A 113 6.39 -9.32 -13.34
CA ARG A 113 6.61 -9.44 -14.79
C ARG A 113 7.95 -8.85 -15.28
N VAL A 114 8.48 -7.82 -14.62
CA VAL A 114 9.79 -7.23 -14.97
C VAL A 114 10.95 -8.07 -14.40
N VAL A 115 10.71 -8.77 -13.30
CA VAL A 115 11.67 -9.70 -12.68
C VAL A 115 11.71 -11.03 -13.44
N LEU A 116 10.55 -11.55 -13.86
CA LEU A 116 10.42 -12.74 -14.70
C LEU A 116 11.01 -12.55 -16.10
N ASN A 117 10.74 -11.43 -16.78
CA ASN A 117 11.29 -11.17 -18.12
C ASN A 117 12.82 -10.98 -18.13
N ARG A 118 13.45 -10.62 -17.00
CA ARG A 118 14.91 -10.55 -16.89
C ARG A 118 15.56 -11.91 -16.61
N LEU A 119 14.83 -12.84 -15.99
CA LEU A 119 15.29 -14.21 -15.79
C LEU A 119 15.16 -15.06 -17.05
N SER A 120 14.11 -14.84 -17.86
CA SER A 120 13.91 -15.55 -19.13
C SER A 120 14.78 -15.06 -20.30
N ALA A 121 15.44 -13.90 -20.16
CA ALA A 121 16.35 -13.36 -21.18
C ALA A 121 17.83 -13.78 -20.96
N VAL A 122 18.10 -14.49 -19.86
CA VAL A 122 19.45 -14.96 -19.46
C VAL A 122 19.54 -16.49 -19.43
N ALA A 123 18.41 -17.18 -19.56
CA ALA A 123 18.34 -18.62 -19.83
C ALA A 123 18.29 -18.87 -21.34
#